data_AF-A0A538CT51-F1
#
_entry.id   AF-A0A538CT51-F1
#
_cell.length_a   1.000
_cell.length_b   1.000
_cell.length_c   1.000
_cell.angle_alpha   90.00
_cell.angle_beta   90.00
_cell.angle_gamma   90.00
#
_symmetry.space_group_name_H-M   'P 1'
#
loop_
_entity.id
_entity.type
_entity.pdbx_description
1 polymer ?
#
loop_
_entity_poly.entity_id
_entity_poly.type
_entity_poly.pdbx_seq_one_letter_code
_entity_poly.pdbx_strand_id
1 'polypeptide(L)'
;MRPISTTTTADSGGRAGSSDPLGSIGWTERTGGVLTARECVTLAGPLLRGELAILAGLLAMALRVHSGRRATIEPARLAPPDSSLAQDAQEAADDLLTPVLRNHAHRCYAWAAAIAARRGISFDRELLYLAAMFHDTGLPSPVPHVDFTVRSAALVREFADRHGVPADSREVVTNAIAMHHSPGVRLESGP
;
A
#
# COMPACT_ATOMS: atom_id res chain seq x y z
N MET A 1 -27.19 36.31 -36.10
CA MET A 1 -26.75 36.77 -34.76
C MET A 1 -27.67 36.16 -33.71
N ARG A 2 -27.25 35.03 -33.11
CA ARG A 2 -27.79 34.36 -31.91
C ARG A 2 -26.66 33.48 -31.36
N PRO A 3 -26.35 33.47 -30.05
CA PRO A 3 -25.18 32.80 -29.50
C PRO A 3 -25.43 31.30 -29.30
N ILE A 4 -24.40 30.50 -29.55
CA ILE A 4 -24.37 29.07 -29.23
C ILE A 4 -23.95 28.95 -27.76
N SER A 5 -24.86 28.45 -26.94
CA SER A 5 -24.65 28.21 -25.51
C SER A 5 -23.64 27.09 -25.28
N THR A 6 -22.62 27.39 -24.50
CA THR A 6 -21.72 26.44 -23.84
C THR A 6 -22.48 25.70 -22.74
N THR A 7 -22.62 24.37 -22.85
CA THR A 7 -23.05 23.52 -21.75
C THR A 7 -21.87 22.68 -21.29
N THR A 8 -21.23 23.17 -20.23
CA THR A 8 -20.34 22.41 -19.36
C THR A 8 -21.15 21.33 -18.66
N THR A 9 -20.93 20.07 -18.99
CA THR A 9 -21.40 18.94 -18.17
C THR A 9 -20.35 18.67 -17.10
N ALA A 10 -20.61 19.20 -15.90
CA ALA A 10 -19.95 18.78 -14.68
C ALA A 10 -20.44 17.37 -14.32
N ASP A 11 -19.60 16.37 -14.53
CA ASP A 11 -19.82 15.04 -13.94
C ASP A 11 -19.43 15.12 -12.46
N SER A 12 -20.45 15.22 -11.62
CA SER A 12 -20.35 15.28 -10.16
C SER A 12 -20.77 13.93 -9.60
N GLY A 13 -19.88 12.95 -9.76
CA GLY A 13 -19.97 11.62 -9.16
C GLY A 13 -19.09 11.46 -7.92
N GLY A 14 -18.78 12.54 -7.21
CA GLY A 14 -18.05 12.48 -5.94
C GLY A 14 -18.96 11.92 -4.84
N ARG A 15 -18.75 10.66 -4.44
CA ARG A 15 -19.28 10.14 -3.18
C ARG A 15 -18.63 10.91 -2.02
N ALA A 16 -19.26 12.02 -1.63
CA ALA A 16 -19.07 12.60 -0.31
C ALA A 16 -19.63 11.62 0.73
N GLY A 17 -18.76 10.86 1.41
CA GLY A 17 -19.25 9.86 2.36
C GLY A 17 -18.25 8.95 3.06
N SER A 18 -17.02 9.38 3.33
CA SER A 18 -16.21 8.92 4.49
C SER A 18 -15.02 9.86 4.63
N SER A 19 -14.67 10.30 5.84
CA SER A 19 -13.41 11.03 6.04
C SER A 19 -12.26 10.08 5.67
N ASP A 20 -11.53 10.35 4.59
CA ASP A 20 -10.47 9.42 4.19
C ASP A 20 -9.49 9.20 5.36
N PRO A 21 -9.07 7.94 5.60
CA PRO A 21 -8.14 7.62 6.68
C PRO A 21 -6.86 8.45 6.59
N LEU A 22 -6.27 8.76 7.76
CA LEU A 22 -4.97 9.43 7.83
C LEU A 22 -3.92 8.63 7.04
N GLY A 23 -3.19 9.32 6.16
CA GLY A 23 -2.16 8.72 5.29
C GLY A 23 -2.68 8.12 3.98
N SER A 24 -4.00 7.98 3.80
CA SER A 24 -4.59 7.55 2.52
C SER A 24 -4.26 8.55 1.40
N ILE A 25 -4.41 8.13 0.14
CA ILE A 25 -4.16 9.01 -1.00
C ILE A 25 -5.13 10.20 -1.00
N GLY A 26 -6.42 9.97 -0.70
CA GLY A 26 -7.41 11.04 -0.64
C GLY A 26 -7.17 12.04 0.50
N TRP A 27 -6.70 11.57 1.67
CA TRP A 27 -6.24 12.48 2.74
C TRP A 27 -5.01 13.26 2.30
N THR A 28 -4.04 12.61 1.65
CA THR A 28 -2.79 13.23 1.21
C THR A 28 -3.02 14.29 0.14
N GLU A 29 -3.84 14.00 -0.87
CA GLU A 29 -4.19 14.95 -1.94
C GLU A 29 -4.89 16.21 -1.41
N ARG A 30 -5.71 16.07 -0.36
CA ARG A 30 -6.37 17.23 0.28
C ARG A 30 -5.45 18.04 1.18
N THR A 31 -4.53 17.41 1.88
CA THR A 31 -3.73 18.04 2.97
C THR A 31 -2.31 18.35 2.56
N GLY A 32 -1.86 17.87 1.40
CA GLY A 32 -0.45 17.87 1.00
C GLY A 32 0.41 16.94 1.87
N GLY A 33 -0.19 15.99 2.59
CA GLY A 33 0.51 15.11 3.52
C GLY A 33 0.92 15.79 4.83
N VAL A 34 0.45 17.02 5.09
CA VAL A 34 0.81 17.77 6.29
C VAL A 34 -0.17 17.47 7.41
N LEU A 35 0.34 16.85 8.48
CA LEU A 35 -0.44 16.55 9.68
C LEU A 35 -0.74 17.83 10.48
N THR A 36 -1.97 17.94 10.95
CA THR A 36 -2.34 18.90 11.99
C THR A 36 -1.82 18.46 13.36
N ALA A 37 -1.72 19.40 14.32
CA ALA A 37 -1.33 19.07 15.70
C ALA A 37 -2.24 17.99 16.34
N ARG A 38 -3.54 18.01 16.01
CA ARG A 38 -4.50 17.02 16.50
C ARG A 38 -4.22 15.63 15.93
N GLU A 39 -3.93 15.54 14.63
CA GLU A 39 -3.58 14.27 13.97
C GLU A 39 -2.22 13.75 14.45
N CYS A 40 -1.24 14.61 14.71
CA CYS A 40 0.01 14.18 15.34
C CYS A 40 -0.23 13.49 16.69
N VAL A 41 -1.13 14.04 17.52
CA VAL A 41 -1.48 13.43 18.82
C VAL A 41 -2.19 12.08 18.64
N THR A 42 -3.02 11.92 17.61
CA THR A 42 -3.74 10.65 17.37
C THR A 42 -2.79 9.52 16.95
N LEU A 43 -1.64 9.84 16.35
CA LEU A 43 -0.61 8.86 15.96
C LEU A 43 0.25 8.36 17.13
N ALA A 44 0.31 9.07 18.25
CA ALA A 44 1.13 8.69 19.40
C ALA A 44 0.73 7.32 19.98
N GLY A 45 -0.57 7.06 20.10
CA GLY A 45 -1.09 5.78 20.60
C GLY A 45 -0.71 4.57 19.72
N PRO A 46 -0.99 4.59 18.41
CA PRO A 46 -0.52 3.59 17.46
C PRO A 46 0.99 3.33 17.51
N LEU A 47 1.82 4.37 17.56
CA LEU A 47 3.27 4.26 17.63
C LEU A 47 3.72 3.51 18.90
N LEU A 48 3.22 3.94 20.07
CA LEU A 48 3.55 3.29 21.35
C LEU A 48 3.15 1.81 21.37
N ARG A 49 1.97 1.47 20.84
CA ARG A 49 1.54 0.06 20.72
C ARG A 49 2.46 -0.74 19.79
N GLY A 50 2.93 -0.14 18.70
CA GLY A 50 3.88 -0.75 17.78
C GLY A 50 5.19 -1.10 18.48
N GLU A 51 5.77 -0.16 19.21
CA GLU A 51 7.02 -0.37 19.94
C GLU A 51 6.90 -1.46 21.01
N LEU A 52 5.80 -1.45 21.79
CA LEU A 52 5.52 -2.50 22.77
C LEU A 52 5.36 -3.88 22.11
N ALA A 53 4.73 -3.96 20.93
CA ALA A 53 4.57 -5.21 20.19
C ALA A 53 5.92 -5.74 19.68
N ILE A 54 6.83 -4.86 19.24
CA ILE A 54 8.20 -5.22 18.86
C ILE A 54 8.95 -5.81 20.05
N LEU A 55 8.92 -5.13 21.20
CA LEU A 55 9.58 -5.61 22.43
C LEU A 55 9.03 -6.97 22.90
N ALA A 56 7.71 -7.13 22.92
CA ALA A 56 7.08 -8.40 23.25
C ALA A 56 7.48 -9.52 22.27
N GLY A 57 7.56 -9.20 20.96
CA GLY A 57 8.01 -10.11 19.92
C GLY A 57 9.46 -10.56 20.11
N LEU A 58 10.38 -9.62 20.38
CA LEU A 58 11.79 -9.91 20.67
C LEU A 58 11.93 -10.81 21.90
N LEU A 59 11.19 -10.53 22.97
CA LEU A 59 11.18 -11.36 24.19
C LEU A 59 10.65 -12.77 23.89
N ALA A 60 9.55 -12.89 23.13
CA ALA A 60 9.00 -14.18 22.74
C ALA A 60 9.96 -14.99 21.86
N MET A 61 10.77 -14.32 21.03
CA MET A 61 11.85 -14.96 20.27
C MET A 61 12.99 -15.44 21.17
N ALA A 62 13.45 -14.60 22.10
CA ALA A 62 14.50 -14.96 23.06
C ALA A 62 14.11 -16.17 23.91
N LEU A 63 12.86 -16.22 24.37
CA LEU A 63 12.29 -17.33 25.14
C LEU A 63 11.86 -18.53 24.27
N ARG A 64 12.00 -18.45 22.95
CA ARG A 64 11.58 -19.47 21.97
C ARG A 64 10.10 -19.89 22.06
N VAL A 65 9.24 -19.00 22.54
CA VAL A 65 7.78 -19.19 22.68
C VAL A 65 6.98 -18.58 21.52
N HIS A 66 7.66 -17.96 20.55
CA HIS A 66 7.03 -17.36 19.38
C HIS A 66 6.27 -18.40 18.52
N SER A 67 5.04 -18.07 18.14
CA SER A 67 4.13 -18.96 17.41
C SER A 67 4.59 -19.32 16.00
N GLY A 68 5.45 -18.51 15.38
CA GLY A 68 5.95 -18.72 14.02
C GLY A 68 6.91 -19.90 13.86
N ARG A 69 7.48 -20.45 14.95
CA ARG A 69 8.53 -21.47 14.89
C ARG A 69 8.11 -22.79 14.22
N ARG A 70 6.81 -23.12 14.27
CA ARG A 70 6.24 -24.37 13.74
C ARG A 70 5.27 -24.14 12.60
N ALA A 71 5.20 -22.91 12.08
CA ALA A 71 4.34 -22.62 10.95
C ALA A 71 4.98 -23.17 9.67
N THR A 72 4.34 -24.16 9.06
CA THR A 72 4.69 -24.63 7.72
C THR A 72 3.68 -24.02 6.75
N ILE A 73 4.17 -23.27 5.77
CA ILE A 73 3.36 -22.68 4.71
C ILE A 73 3.76 -23.34 3.40
N GLU A 74 2.76 -23.82 2.65
CA GLU A 74 2.95 -24.36 1.31
C GLU A 74 3.71 -23.36 0.42
N PRO A 75 4.86 -23.74 -0.19
CA PRO A 75 5.65 -22.81 -1.01
C PRO A 75 4.86 -22.13 -2.12
N ALA A 76 3.90 -22.84 -2.74
CA ALA A 76 3.03 -22.29 -3.77
C ALA A 76 2.20 -21.07 -3.29
N ARG A 77 1.89 -20.98 -1.99
CA ARG A 77 1.18 -19.81 -1.44
C ARG A 77 2.05 -18.56 -1.41
N LEU A 78 3.37 -18.74 -1.38
CA LEU A 78 4.37 -17.67 -1.31
C LEU A 78 4.86 -17.23 -2.70
N ALA A 79 4.64 -18.06 -3.72
CA ALA A 79 4.99 -17.74 -5.09
C ALA A 79 4.17 -16.53 -5.58
N PRO A 80 4.80 -15.60 -6.34
CA PRO A 80 4.08 -14.55 -7.06
C PRO A 80 2.93 -15.11 -7.91
N PRO A 81 1.89 -14.31 -8.22
CA PRO A 81 0.94 -14.65 -9.26
C PRO A 81 1.65 -14.78 -10.62
N ASP A 82 1.15 -15.65 -11.48
CA ASP A 82 1.69 -15.93 -12.82
C ASP A 82 0.92 -15.23 -13.95
N SER A 83 -0.01 -14.33 -13.59
CA SER A 83 -0.79 -13.53 -14.53
C SER A 83 0.08 -12.54 -15.31
N SER A 84 -0.43 -12.09 -16.46
CA SER A 84 0.25 -11.06 -17.27
C SER A 84 0.43 -9.77 -16.46
N LEU A 85 -0.58 -9.34 -15.71
CA LEU A 85 -0.51 -8.15 -14.87
C LEU A 85 0.63 -8.22 -13.83
N ALA A 86 0.83 -9.38 -13.22
CA ALA A 86 1.93 -9.59 -12.27
C ALA A 86 3.29 -9.59 -12.95
N GLN A 87 3.41 -10.18 -14.15
CA GLN A 87 4.63 -10.14 -14.95
C GLN A 87 4.98 -8.70 -15.37
N ASP A 88 3.99 -7.95 -15.88
CA ASP A 88 4.16 -6.55 -16.27
C ASP A 88 4.54 -5.67 -15.06
N ALA A 89 3.97 -5.95 -13.88
CA ALA A 89 4.31 -5.26 -12.63
C ALA A 89 5.75 -5.57 -12.19
N GLN A 90 6.20 -6.80 -12.38
CA GLN A 90 7.59 -7.21 -12.12
C GLN A 90 8.56 -6.47 -13.03
N GLU A 91 8.27 -6.41 -14.33
CA GLU A 91 9.10 -5.69 -15.30
C GLU A 91 9.17 -4.19 -14.99
N ALA A 92 8.02 -3.57 -14.68
CA ALA A 92 7.98 -2.16 -14.30
C ALA A 92 8.79 -1.89 -13.01
N ALA A 93 8.68 -2.76 -12.00
CA ALA A 93 9.48 -2.65 -10.79
C ALA A 93 10.98 -2.85 -11.07
N ASP A 94 11.34 -3.71 -12.01
CA ASP A 94 12.72 -3.95 -12.40
C ASP A 94 13.37 -2.73 -13.05
N ASP A 95 12.61 -1.96 -13.84
CA ASP A 95 13.05 -0.71 -14.44
C ASP A 95 13.19 0.44 -13.43
N LEU A 96 12.34 0.45 -12.39
CA LEU A 96 12.27 1.53 -11.40
C LEU A 96 13.17 1.32 -10.19
N LEU A 97 13.38 0.07 -9.76
CA LEU A 97 14.04 -0.27 -8.51
C LEU A 97 15.49 -0.73 -8.70
N THR A 98 16.34 -0.37 -7.74
CA THR A 98 17.65 -0.99 -7.59
C THR A 98 17.51 -2.49 -7.27
N PRO A 99 18.54 -3.31 -7.55
CA PRO A 99 18.49 -4.75 -7.24
C PRO A 99 18.17 -5.06 -5.76
N VAL A 100 18.62 -4.22 -4.82
CA VAL A 100 18.33 -4.38 -3.39
C VAL A 100 16.85 -4.15 -3.09
N LEU A 101 16.27 -3.08 -3.64
CA LEU A 101 14.86 -2.73 -3.44
C LEU A 101 13.93 -3.73 -4.14
N ARG A 102 14.30 -4.21 -5.33
CA ARG A 102 13.59 -5.29 -6.02
C ARG A 102 13.56 -6.57 -5.20
N ASN A 103 14.70 -7.01 -4.69
CA ASN A 103 14.76 -8.18 -3.80
C ASN A 103 13.96 -7.98 -2.51
N HIS A 104 13.89 -6.75 -2.01
CA HIS A 104 13.05 -6.38 -0.88
C HIS A 104 11.57 -6.49 -1.21
N ALA A 105 11.11 -5.96 -2.35
CA ALA A 105 9.74 -6.09 -2.83
C ALA A 105 9.28 -7.55 -2.91
N HIS A 106 10.10 -8.43 -3.48
CA HIS A 106 9.84 -9.88 -3.53
C HIS A 106 9.69 -10.51 -2.15
N ARG A 107 10.59 -10.18 -1.22
CA ARG A 107 10.48 -10.65 0.16
C ARG A 107 9.24 -10.10 0.85
N CYS A 108 8.87 -8.84 0.62
CA CYS A 108 7.67 -8.23 1.18
C CYS A 108 6.41 -8.99 0.75
N TYR A 109 6.28 -9.34 -0.54
CA TYR A 109 5.17 -10.17 -1.01
C TYR A 109 5.13 -11.54 -0.29
N ALA A 110 6.26 -12.26 -0.30
CA ALA A 110 6.35 -13.58 0.32
C ALA A 110 6.04 -13.55 1.83
N TRP A 111 6.56 -12.55 2.55
CA TRP A 111 6.27 -12.38 3.97
C TRP A 111 4.81 -12.02 4.23
N ALA A 112 4.22 -11.14 3.43
CA ALA A 112 2.81 -10.79 3.54
C ALA A 112 1.92 -12.03 3.32
N ALA A 113 2.18 -12.81 2.27
CA ALA A 113 1.46 -14.06 2.00
C ALA A 113 1.63 -15.09 3.13
N ALA A 114 2.83 -15.24 3.69
CA ALA A 114 3.10 -16.13 4.82
C ALA A 114 2.36 -15.69 6.09
N ILE A 115 2.36 -14.39 6.40
CA ILE A 115 1.66 -13.82 7.55
C ILE A 115 0.15 -14.02 7.39
N ALA A 116 -0.40 -13.76 6.22
CA ALA A 116 -1.81 -13.93 5.91
C ALA A 116 -2.24 -15.39 6.02
N ALA A 117 -1.47 -16.32 5.44
CA ALA A 117 -1.72 -17.75 5.55
C ALA A 117 -1.72 -18.24 7.01
N ARG A 118 -0.77 -17.76 7.82
CA ARG A 118 -0.70 -18.10 9.26
C ARG A 118 -1.86 -17.52 10.07
N ARG A 119 -2.41 -16.37 9.65
CA ARG A 119 -3.50 -15.67 10.35
C ARG A 119 -4.89 -15.96 9.78
N GLY A 120 -4.99 -16.76 8.72
CA GLY A 120 -6.26 -17.02 8.03
C GLY A 120 -6.84 -15.77 7.35
N ILE A 121 -5.99 -14.85 6.90
CA ILE A 121 -6.42 -13.62 6.22
C ILE A 121 -6.51 -13.90 4.71
N SER A 122 -7.67 -13.64 4.12
CA SER A 122 -7.88 -13.64 2.67
C SER A 122 -7.50 -12.29 2.07
N PHE A 123 -6.97 -12.31 0.85
CA PHE A 123 -6.60 -11.10 0.11
C PHE A 123 -6.56 -11.42 -1.40
N ASP A 124 -6.67 -10.38 -2.22
CA ASP A 124 -6.41 -10.47 -3.65
C ASP A 124 -4.89 -10.58 -3.90
N ARG A 125 -4.47 -11.69 -4.50
CA ARG A 125 -3.05 -11.99 -4.71
C ARG A 125 -2.38 -11.05 -5.71
N GLU A 126 -3.11 -10.57 -6.70
CA GLU A 126 -2.59 -9.62 -7.69
C GLU A 126 -2.43 -8.25 -7.06
N LEU A 127 -3.44 -7.75 -6.33
CA LEU A 127 -3.33 -6.44 -5.68
C LEU A 127 -2.24 -6.41 -4.59
N LEU A 128 -2.08 -7.49 -3.83
CA LEU A 128 -0.96 -7.59 -2.89
C LEU A 128 0.39 -7.59 -3.62
N TYR A 129 0.47 -8.25 -4.77
CA TYR A 129 1.70 -8.29 -5.56
C TYR A 129 2.04 -6.91 -6.13
N LEU A 130 1.07 -6.20 -6.73
CA LEU A 130 1.24 -4.83 -7.19
C LEU A 130 1.67 -3.90 -6.04
N ALA A 131 1.02 -4.00 -4.87
CA ALA A 131 1.39 -3.21 -3.70
C ALA A 131 2.87 -3.46 -3.31
N ALA A 132 3.27 -4.73 -3.24
CA ALA A 132 4.63 -5.10 -2.88
C ALA A 132 5.66 -4.61 -3.89
N MET A 133 5.39 -4.77 -5.19
CA MET A 133 6.29 -4.36 -6.27
C MET A 133 6.48 -2.84 -6.34
N PHE A 134 5.45 -2.07 -6.02
CA PHE A 134 5.48 -0.63 -6.20
C PHE A 134 5.76 0.19 -4.93
N HIS A 135 5.64 -0.35 -3.71
CA HIS A 135 5.64 0.47 -2.48
C HIS A 135 6.87 1.38 -2.29
N ASP A 136 8.04 0.95 -2.77
CA ASP A 136 9.31 1.67 -2.65
C ASP A 136 9.78 2.33 -3.96
N THR A 137 8.96 2.33 -5.02
CA THR A 137 9.34 2.90 -6.35
C THR A 137 9.56 4.41 -6.35
N GLY A 138 9.06 5.12 -5.33
CA GLY A 138 9.35 6.53 -5.11
C GLY A 138 10.75 6.82 -4.55
N LEU A 139 11.45 5.83 -3.97
CA LEU A 139 12.78 6.05 -3.37
C LEU A 139 13.88 6.36 -4.40
N PRO A 140 14.01 5.63 -5.53
CA PRO A 140 15.10 5.85 -6.48
C PRO A 140 14.98 7.15 -7.29
N SER A 141 13.78 7.73 -7.36
CA SER A 141 13.48 8.92 -8.15
C SER A 141 12.78 9.99 -7.30
N PRO A 142 13.47 10.59 -6.31
CA PRO A 142 12.87 11.55 -5.40
C PRO A 142 12.38 12.79 -6.14
N VAL A 143 11.24 13.32 -5.68
CA VAL A 143 10.69 14.61 -6.15
C VAL A 143 10.71 15.59 -4.99
N PRO A 144 11.21 16.83 -5.20
CA PRO A 144 11.19 17.84 -4.14
C PRO A 144 9.81 18.01 -3.53
N HIS A 145 9.74 18.00 -2.19
CA HIS A 145 8.52 18.21 -1.41
C HIS A 145 7.40 17.17 -1.59
N VAL A 146 7.69 16.01 -2.20
CA VAL A 146 6.75 14.89 -2.32
C VAL A 146 7.30 13.69 -1.55
N ASP A 147 6.50 13.16 -0.63
CA ASP A 147 6.85 11.95 0.10
C ASP A 147 6.97 10.75 -0.86
N PHE A 148 7.93 9.86 -0.61
CA PHE A 148 8.18 8.74 -1.50
C PHE A 148 7.00 7.77 -1.57
N THR A 149 6.20 7.61 -0.50
CA THR A 149 5.01 6.73 -0.51
C THR A 149 3.95 7.28 -1.46
N VAL A 150 3.78 8.60 -1.50
CA VAL A 150 2.87 9.30 -2.41
C VAL A 150 3.37 9.19 -3.84
N ARG A 151 4.68 9.31 -4.05
CA ARG A 151 5.28 9.10 -5.38
C ARG A 151 5.09 7.66 -5.86
N SER A 152 5.34 6.66 -5.00
CA SER A 152 5.08 5.24 -5.28
C SER A 152 3.59 5.00 -5.61
N ALA A 153 2.68 5.61 -4.86
CA ALA A 153 1.24 5.52 -5.06
C ALA A 153 0.81 6.12 -6.42
N ALA A 154 1.42 7.23 -6.84
CA ALA A 154 1.17 7.79 -8.17
C ALA A 154 1.63 6.86 -9.29
N LEU A 155 2.81 6.23 -9.14
CA LEU A 155 3.37 5.30 -10.13
C LEU A 155 2.51 4.04 -10.27
N VAL A 156 2.05 3.44 -9.16
CA VAL A 156 1.16 2.27 -9.24
C VAL A 156 -0.19 2.64 -9.83
N ARG A 157 -0.70 3.86 -9.55
CA ARG A 157 -1.98 4.32 -10.09
C ARG A 157 -1.92 4.44 -11.62
N GLU A 158 -0.86 5.06 -12.15
CA GLU A 158 -0.60 5.14 -13.59
C GLU A 158 -0.41 3.75 -14.22
N PHE A 159 0.32 2.86 -13.55
CA PHE A 159 0.48 1.49 -14.00
C PHE A 159 -0.88 0.76 -14.09
N ALA A 160 -1.66 0.79 -13.00
CA ALA A 160 -2.96 0.15 -12.90
C ALA A 160 -3.95 0.68 -13.96
N ASP A 161 -3.92 1.98 -14.23
CA ASP A 161 -4.73 2.63 -15.28
C ASP A 161 -4.43 2.08 -16.66
N ARG A 162 -3.14 1.97 -17.02
CA ARG A 162 -2.72 1.45 -18.31
C ARG A 162 -3.09 -0.02 -18.53
N HIS A 163 -3.23 -0.78 -17.45
CA HIS A 163 -3.61 -2.20 -17.49
C HIS A 163 -5.12 -2.43 -17.26
N GLY A 164 -5.93 -1.38 -17.20
CA GLY A 164 -7.38 -1.50 -17.06
C GLY A 164 -7.83 -2.10 -15.73
N VAL A 165 -7.04 -1.97 -14.66
CA VAL A 165 -7.41 -2.42 -13.32
C VAL A 165 -8.65 -1.62 -12.86
N PRO A 166 -9.70 -2.27 -12.32
CA PRO A 166 -10.91 -1.58 -11.86
C PRO A 166 -10.60 -0.46 -10.86
N ALA A 167 -11.40 0.61 -10.90
CA ALA A 167 -11.16 1.81 -10.10
C ALA A 167 -11.05 1.51 -8.58
N ASP A 168 -11.92 0.65 -8.06
CA ASP A 168 -11.90 0.25 -6.64
C ASP A 168 -10.61 -0.50 -6.30
N SER A 169 -10.20 -1.48 -7.11
CA SER A 169 -8.94 -2.23 -6.94
C SER A 169 -7.71 -1.33 -7.02
N ARG A 170 -7.73 -0.35 -7.94
CA ARG A 170 -6.69 0.67 -8.08
C ARG A 170 -6.61 1.55 -6.82
N GLU A 171 -7.75 1.97 -6.27
CA GLU A 171 -7.78 2.75 -5.04
C GLU A 171 -7.20 1.96 -3.85
N VAL A 172 -7.55 0.67 -3.75
CA VAL A 172 -7.03 -0.24 -2.72
C VAL A 172 -5.50 -0.32 -2.77
N VAL A 173 -4.92 -0.60 -3.93
CA VAL A 173 -3.46 -0.72 -4.06
C VAL A 173 -2.75 0.62 -3.85
N THR A 174 -3.35 1.72 -4.33
CA THR A 174 -2.82 3.09 -4.15
C THR A 174 -2.80 3.47 -2.67
N ASN A 175 -3.88 3.19 -1.93
CA ASN A 175 -3.97 3.45 -0.50
C ASN A 175 -3.05 2.54 0.32
N ALA A 176 -2.96 1.25 -0.03
CA ALA A 176 -2.01 0.34 0.62
C ALA A 176 -0.58 0.86 0.52
N ILE A 177 -0.19 1.39 -0.64
CA ILE A 177 1.12 2.01 -0.86
C ILE A 177 1.24 3.36 -0.15
N ALA A 178 0.27 4.26 -0.23
CA ALA A 178 0.37 5.56 0.44
C ALA A 178 0.55 5.40 1.97
N MET A 179 -0.14 4.40 2.55
CA MET A 179 -0.20 4.18 3.99
C MET A 179 0.83 3.18 4.55
N HIS A 180 1.72 2.60 3.73
CA HIS A 180 2.54 1.46 4.20
C HIS A 180 3.55 1.81 5.31
N HIS A 181 3.87 3.10 5.49
CA HIS A 181 4.66 3.63 6.61
C HIS A 181 3.80 4.35 7.67
N SER A 182 2.48 4.39 7.51
CA SER A 182 1.57 5.05 8.44
C SER A 182 1.34 4.20 9.71
N PRO A 183 1.49 4.77 10.91
CA PRO A 183 1.24 4.04 12.15
C PRO A 183 -0.23 3.61 12.29
N GLY A 184 -0.45 2.37 12.68
CA GLY A 184 -1.78 1.90 13.08
C GLY A 184 -2.72 1.47 11.95
N VAL A 185 -2.21 1.32 10.72
CA VAL A 185 -2.94 0.67 9.62
C VAL A 185 -3.29 -0.77 9.98
N ARG A 186 -4.54 -1.16 9.73
CA ARG A 186 -5.11 -2.47 10.10
C ARG A 186 -5.91 -3.05 8.94
N LEU A 187 -6.47 -4.25 9.13
CA LEU A 187 -7.32 -4.89 8.14
C LEU A 187 -8.55 -4.02 7.82
N GLU A 188 -9.14 -3.37 8.83
CA GLU A 188 -10.25 -2.43 8.63
C GLU A 188 -9.89 -1.16 7.82
N SER A 189 -8.62 -0.95 7.49
CA SER A 189 -8.17 0.15 6.63
C SER A 189 -8.20 -0.21 5.14
N GLY A 190 -8.40 -1.48 4.80
CA GLY A 190 -8.65 -1.98 3.45
C GLY A 190 -10.02 -2.68 3.36
N PRO A 191 -10.45 -3.05 2.15
CA PRO A 191 -11.65 -3.87 1.95
C PRO A 191 -11.51 -5.29 2.49
#